data_AF-A0A7Y2IXB8-F1
#
_entry.id   AF-A0A7Y2IXB8-F1
#
_cell.length_a   1.000
_cell.length_b   1.000
_cell.length_c   1.000
_cell.angle_alpha   90.00
_cell.angle_beta   90.00
_cell.angle_gamma   90.00
#
_symmetry.space_group_name_H-M   'P 1'
#
loop_
_entity.id
_entity.type
_entity.pdbx_description
1 polymer ?
#
loop_
_entity_poly.entity_id
_entity_poly.type
_entity_poly.pdbx_seq_one_letter_code
_entity_poly.pdbx_strand_id
1 'polypeptide(L)'
;MRNVLLALCAIGIWTGVHSASPAMASGVTAKPTRCALDQIATLPARSSKSRPGSGFVQDVRNLSGAARDAAVTEQVLSGNVPEFLRKLVPVTLSGTRPEGQRIDVEICVTPDYLAVGDNSDFVRVPVGLPAAAGIAADLGFMLPTTKMVDAIYAQADLRLPPAPMPPTAQMASTDYFWRHHATVEEQRGRAGQVATALTAGQKKDIVLSNRLRTKVGRVAIYGWHRLNGKPIQPLSTVHGAYYADYSHGVRLVSGTAFVNGTPYPLAEILEDPQLSQILSNEGPIPNSTGLLVSFR
;
A
#
# COMPACT_ATOMS: atom_id res chain seq x y z
N MET A 1 34.76 -35.37 -70.11
CA MET A 1 35.16 -35.87 -68.77
C MET A 1 34.56 -34.95 -67.71
N ARG A 2 33.67 -35.50 -66.87
CA ARG A 2 33.15 -35.03 -65.56
C ARG A 2 32.61 -33.57 -65.49
N ASN A 3 31.28 -33.36 -65.51
CA ASN A 3 30.31 -33.45 -64.40
C ASN A 3 30.01 -32.01 -63.90
N VAL A 4 28.79 -31.50 -63.69
CA VAL A 4 27.49 -32.09 -63.32
C VAL A 4 26.36 -31.21 -63.92
N LEU A 5 25.31 -31.85 -64.43
CA LEU A 5 24.10 -31.22 -64.97
C LEU A 5 23.08 -30.98 -63.84
N LEU A 6 22.56 -29.75 -63.73
CA LEU A 6 21.40 -29.41 -62.91
C LEU A 6 20.15 -30.09 -63.46
N ALA A 7 19.40 -30.80 -62.62
CA ALA A 7 18.04 -31.23 -62.92
C ALA A 7 17.07 -30.50 -61.98
N LEU A 8 16.21 -29.65 -62.57
CA LEU A 8 15.02 -29.11 -61.94
C LEU A 8 14.01 -30.24 -61.70
N CYS A 9 13.48 -30.34 -60.49
CA CYS A 9 12.31 -31.15 -60.19
C CYS A 9 11.22 -30.23 -59.63
N ALA A 10 10.15 -30.08 -60.40
CA ALA A 10 8.91 -29.43 -59.99
C ALA A 10 8.18 -30.33 -58.97
N ILE A 11 7.79 -29.78 -57.82
CA ILE A 11 6.96 -30.45 -56.82
C ILE A 11 5.69 -29.64 -56.63
N GLY A 12 4.56 -30.35 -56.73
CA GLY A 12 3.22 -29.83 -56.87
C GLY A 12 2.66 -29.08 -55.66
N ILE A 13 1.63 -28.29 -55.98
CA ILE A 13 0.81 -27.50 -55.07
C ILE A 13 -0.11 -28.46 -54.30
N TRP A 14 0.05 -28.54 -52.98
CA TRP A 14 -0.87 -29.20 -52.07
C TRP A 14 -1.63 -28.12 -51.28
N THR A 15 -2.91 -27.93 -51.60
CA THR A 15 -3.82 -27.02 -50.90
C THR A 15 -4.37 -27.68 -49.64
N GLY A 16 -3.59 -27.65 -48.56
CA GLY A 16 -4.02 -28.10 -47.23
C GLY A 16 -4.58 -26.94 -46.41
N VAL A 17 -5.90 -26.78 -46.40
CA VAL A 17 -6.61 -25.88 -45.46
C VAL A 17 -6.50 -26.46 -44.05
N HIS A 18 -5.54 -25.96 -43.27
CA HIS A 18 -5.43 -26.29 -41.84
C HIS A 18 -6.41 -25.40 -41.07
N SER A 19 -7.54 -26.00 -40.69
CA SER A 19 -8.47 -25.42 -39.72
C SER A 19 -7.82 -25.49 -38.34
N ALA A 20 -7.20 -24.39 -37.90
CA ALA A 20 -6.72 -24.25 -36.53
C ALA A 20 -7.92 -23.98 -35.62
N SER A 21 -8.33 -24.98 -34.84
CA SER A 21 -9.27 -24.80 -33.74
C SER A 21 -8.68 -23.83 -32.71
N PRO A 22 -9.41 -22.80 -32.26
CA PRO A 22 -8.92 -21.96 -31.17
C PRO A 22 -8.97 -22.79 -29.88
N ALA A 23 -7.80 -22.98 -29.27
CA ALA A 23 -7.72 -23.47 -27.91
C ALA A 23 -8.42 -22.47 -27.00
N MET A 24 -9.56 -22.86 -26.44
CA MET A 24 -10.26 -22.13 -25.40
C MET A 24 -9.30 -21.95 -24.23
N ALA A 25 -8.84 -20.72 -24.01
CA ALA A 25 -8.17 -20.33 -22.79
C ALA A 25 -9.20 -20.45 -21.66
N SER A 26 -9.11 -21.54 -20.89
CA SER A 26 -9.86 -21.69 -19.64
C SER A 26 -9.44 -20.58 -18.70
N GLY A 27 -10.24 -19.53 -18.63
CA GLY A 27 -10.12 -18.49 -17.62
C GLY A 27 -10.23 -19.14 -16.26
N VAL A 28 -9.11 -19.22 -15.54
CA VAL A 28 -9.12 -19.51 -14.11
C VAL A 28 -9.81 -18.32 -13.45
N THR A 29 -11.10 -18.43 -13.17
CA THR A 29 -11.79 -17.52 -12.27
C THR A 29 -11.17 -17.72 -10.89
N ALA A 30 -10.21 -16.86 -10.53
CA ALA A 30 -9.64 -16.83 -9.20
C ALA A 30 -10.79 -16.67 -8.19
N LYS A 31 -10.85 -17.57 -7.19
CA LYS A 31 -11.78 -17.38 -6.07
C LYS A 31 -11.49 -16.00 -5.46
N PRO A 32 -12.51 -15.18 -5.15
CA PRO A 32 -12.29 -13.91 -4.48
C PRO A 32 -11.46 -14.15 -3.21
N THR A 33 -10.36 -13.40 -3.06
CA THR A 33 -9.54 -13.45 -1.86
C THR A 33 -10.37 -12.99 -0.67
N ARG A 34 -10.05 -13.43 0.55
CA ARG A 34 -10.77 -13.00 1.76
C ARG A 34 -10.74 -11.48 1.93
N CYS A 35 -9.63 -10.85 1.52
CA CYS A 35 -9.48 -9.39 1.45
C CYS A 35 -10.33 -8.69 0.37
N ALA A 36 -10.81 -9.42 -0.65
CA ALA A 36 -11.74 -8.86 -1.64
C ALA A 36 -13.20 -8.84 -1.14
N LEU A 37 -13.53 -9.66 -0.13
CA LEU A 37 -14.80 -9.65 0.57
C LEU A 37 -14.82 -8.62 1.70
N ASP A 38 -13.66 -8.36 2.31
CA ASP A 38 -13.43 -7.26 3.24
C ASP A 38 -13.22 -5.96 2.45
N GLN A 39 -14.29 -5.47 1.82
CA GLN A 39 -14.26 -4.16 1.19
C GLN A 39 -14.03 -3.09 2.26
N ILE A 40 -13.47 -1.96 1.87
CA ILE A 40 -13.62 -0.70 2.64
C ILE A 40 -15.12 -0.33 2.62
N ALA A 41 -15.96 -1.11 3.29
CA ALA A 41 -17.42 -0.97 3.30
C ALA A 41 -17.85 0.35 3.95
N THR A 42 -16.92 1.00 4.65
CA THR A 42 -17.08 2.28 5.34
C THR A 42 -16.83 3.50 4.46
N LEU A 43 -16.08 3.39 3.36
CA LEU A 43 -15.82 4.55 2.49
C LEU A 43 -17.02 4.82 1.59
N PRO A 44 -17.61 6.03 1.62
CA PRO A 44 -18.66 6.42 0.68
C PRO A 44 -18.19 6.22 -0.76
N ALA A 45 -19.13 5.92 -1.67
CA ALA A 45 -18.83 5.89 -3.09
C ALA A 45 -18.33 7.28 -3.54
N ARG A 46 -17.30 7.30 -4.39
CA ARG A 46 -16.77 8.56 -4.92
C ARG A 46 -17.86 9.29 -5.70
N SER A 47 -18.10 10.56 -5.35
CA SER A 47 -19.02 11.42 -6.10
C SER A 47 -18.44 11.75 -7.48
N SER A 48 -19.28 11.79 -8.52
CA SER A 48 -18.87 12.26 -9.84
C SER A 48 -18.45 13.75 -9.86
N LYS A 49 -18.82 14.51 -8.82
CA LYS A 49 -18.43 15.90 -8.61
C LYS A 49 -17.11 16.05 -7.83
N SER A 50 -16.55 14.96 -7.33
CA SER A 50 -15.29 15.00 -6.58
C SER A 50 -14.14 15.48 -7.48
N ARG A 51 -13.26 16.30 -6.90
CA ARG A 51 -12.09 16.83 -7.61
C ARG A 51 -11.14 15.70 -8.03
N PRO A 52 -10.50 15.78 -9.20
CA PRO A 52 -9.37 14.92 -9.51
C PRO A 52 -8.16 15.29 -8.63
N GLY A 53 -7.16 14.42 -8.56
CA GLY A 53 -5.97 14.61 -7.72
C GLY A 53 -5.22 15.90 -8.04
N SER A 54 -4.98 16.18 -9.32
CA SER A 54 -4.34 17.41 -9.79
C SER A 54 -5.10 18.67 -9.37
N GLY A 55 -6.44 18.64 -9.40
CA GLY A 55 -7.31 19.72 -8.94
C GLY A 55 -7.18 19.94 -7.43
N PHE A 56 -7.21 18.86 -6.65
CA PHE A 56 -7.00 18.93 -5.20
C PHE A 56 -5.64 19.54 -4.84
N VAL A 57 -4.57 19.20 -5.57
CA VAL A 57 -3.23 19.79 -5.36
C VAL A 57 -3.24 21.31 -5.54
N GLN A 58 -4.01 21.83 -6.51
CA GLN A 58 -4.16 23.28 -6.67
C GLN A 58 -4.89 23.91 -5.49
N ASP A 59 -5.97 23.28 -5.01
CA ASP A 59 -6.77 23.76 -3.88
C ASP A 59 -5.92 23.87 -2.59
N VAL A 60 -5.02 22.90 -2.36
CA VAL A 60 -4.17 22.86 -1.16
C VAL A 60 -2.76 23.41 -1.36
N ARG A 61 -2.49 24.09 -2.49
CA ARG A 61 -1.14 24.56 -2.87
C ARG A 61 -0.47 25.42 -1.80
N ASN A 62 -1.26 26.27 -1.14
CA ASN A 62 -0.79 27.19 -0.10
C ASN A 62 -1.09 26.71 1.32
N LEU A 63 -1.67 25.52 1.48
CA LEU A 63 -1.96 24.93 2.79
C LEU A 63 -0.76 24.11 3.30
N SER A 64 -0.64 24.02 4.61
CA SER A 64 0.37 23.21 5.28
C SER A 64 -0.12 22.72 6.64
N GLY A 65 0.57 21.73 7.19
CA GLY A 65 0.27 21.14 8.50
C GLY A 65 -1.20 20.76 8.66
N ALA A 66 -1.78 21.10 9.82
CA ALA A 66 -3.15 20.74 10.18
C ALA A 66 -4.22 21.21 9.18
N ALA A 67 -4.05 22.36 8.53
CA ALA A 67 -5.02 22.86 7.55
C ALA A 67 -5.05 21.98 6.28
N ARG A 68 -3.88 21.52 5.83
CA ARG A 68 -3.81 20.56 4.71
C ARG A 68 -4.33 19.19 5.13
N ASP A 69 -3.96 18.73 6.32
CA ASP A 69 -4.40 17.44 6.85
C ASP A 69 -5.94 17.37 6.97
N ALA A 70 -6.58 18.47 7.37
CA ALA A 70 -8.05 18.58 7.39
C ALA A 70 -8.64 18.46 5.99
N ALA A 71 -8.08 19.17 5.00
CA ALA A 71 -8.54 19.09 3.61
C ALA A 71 -8.36 17.68 3.01
N VAL A 72 -7.26 17.00 3.34
CA VAL A 72 -7.05 15.58 2.95
C VAL A 72 -8.10 14.68 3.61
N THR A 73 -8.31 14.83 4.92
CA THR A 73 -9.28 14.04 5.68
C THR A 73 -10.68 14.18 5.10
N GLU A 74 -11.12 15.39 4.78
CA GLU A 74 -12.41 15.64 4.15
C GLU A 74 -12.57 14.90 2.80
N GLN A 75 -11.56 14.98 1.93
CA GLN A 75 -11.59 14.28 0.64
C GLN A 75 -11.66 12.76 0.81
N VAL A 76 -10.86 12.21 1.73
CA VAL A 76 -10.82 10.77 1.96
C VAL A 76 -12.13 10.27 2.55
N LEU A 77 -12.62 10.91 3.63
CA LEU A 77 -13.85 10.48 4.31
C LEU A 77 -15.11 10.72 3.48
N SER A 78 -15.10 11.66 2.52
CA SER A 78 -16.17 11.81 1.52
C SER A 78 -16.08 10.80 0.37
N GLY A 79 -15.07 9.93 0.34
CA GLY A 79 -14.91 8.88 -0.65
C GLY A 79 -14.13 9.28 -1.91
N ASN A 80 -13.51 10.47 -1.96
CA ASN A 80 -12.66 10.90 -3.07
C ASN A 80 -11.28 10.21 -3.06
N VAL A 81 -11.30 8.89 -3.15
CA VAL A 81 -10.12 8.04 -3.27
C VAL A 81 -10.20 7.22 -4.55
N PRO A 82 -9.06 6.86 -5.16
CA PRO A 82 -9.04 5.96 -6.30
C PRO A 82 -9.70 4.61 -6.00
N GLU A 83 -10.41 4.06 -6.98
CA GLU A 83 -11.12 2.79 -6.87
C GLU A 83 -10.15 1.63 -6.59
N PHE A 84 -8.93 1.68 -7.12
CA PHE A 84 -7.94 0.64 -6.85
C PHE A 84 -7.57 0.55 -5.37
N LEU A 85 -7.60 1.65 -4.60
CA LEU A 85 -7.30 1.63 -3.16
C LEU A 85 -8.37 0.87 -2.35
N ARG A 86 -9.57 0.68 -2.89
CA ARG A 86 -10.67 -0.06 -2.25
C ARG A 86 -10.51 -1.58 -2.33
N LYS A 87 -9.56 -2.05 -3.14
CA LYS A 87 -9.28 -3.48 -3.37
C LYS A 87 -8.12 -3.90 -2.49
N LEU A 88 -8.42 -4.31 -1.25
CA LEU A 88 -7.38 -4.72 -0.31
C LEU A 88 -6.64 -5.96 -0.80
N VAL A 89 -5.33 -6.00 -0.55
CA VAL A 89 -4.44 -7.10 -0.94
C VAL A 89 -4.05 -7.90 0.30
N PRO A 90 -4.13 -9.25 0.26
CA PRO A 90 -3.66 -10.09 1.34
C PRO A 90 -2.13 -10.04 1.48
N VAL A 91 -1.64 -10.00 2.71
CA VAL A 91 -0.23 -10.16 3.07
C VAL A 91 -0.16 -11.16 4.21
N THR A 92 0.57 -12.25 4.03
CA THR A 92 0.66 -13.33 5.03
C THR A 92 1.93 -13.19 5.87
N LEU A 93 1.77 -13.25 7.19
CA LEU A 93 2.87 -13.33 8.14
C LEU A 93 2.76 -14.67 8.88
N SER A 94 3.86 -15.41 8.94
CA SER A 94 3.89 -16.73 9.60
C SER A 94 4.71 -16.66 10.89
N GLY A 95 4.30 -17.46 11.87
CA GLY A 95 5.08 -17.75 13.07
C GLY A 95 4.81 -19.15 13.59
N THR A 96 5.40 -19.47 14.74
CA THR A 96 5.28 -20.78 15.37
C THR A 96 4.91 -20.60 16.83
N ARG A 97 3.89 -21.32 17.32
CA ARG A 97 3.58 -21.40 18.74
C ARG A 97 4.71 -22.07 19.53
N PRO A 98 4.77 -21.89 20.86
CA PRO A 98 5.69 -22.64 21.71
C PRO A 98 5.61 -24.17 21.52
N GLU A 99 4.43 -24.69 21.21
CA GLU A 99 4.16 -26.11 20.96
C GLU A 99 4.62 -26.60 19.57
N GLY A 100 5.23 -25.74 18.74
CA GLY A 100 5.74 -26.08 17.41
C GLY A 100 4.72 -25.96 16.27
N GLN A 101 3.47 -25.63 16.57
CA GLN A 101 2.43 -25.43 15.55
C GLN A 101 2.68 -24.14 14.75
N ARG A 102 2.74 -24.25 13.42
CA ARG A 102 2.78 -23.08 12.52
C ARG A 102 1.43 -22.34 12.55
N ILE A 103 1.51 -21.02 12.57
CA ILE A 103 0.37 -20.12 12.43
C ILE A 103 0.64 -19.16 11.28
N ASP A 104 -0.34 -19.03 10.40
CA ASP A 104 -0.36 -18.00 9.38
C ASP A 104 -1.40 -16.95 9.75
N VAL A 105 -0.97 -15.68 9.78
CA VAL A 105 -1.82 -14.51 9.96
C VAL A 105 -1.85 -13.73 8.65
N GLU A 106 -2.99 -13.70 7.97
CA GLU A 106 -3.21 -12.92 6.76
C GLU A 106 -3.85 -11.58 7.12
N ILE A 107 -3.16 -10.48 6.83
CA ILE A 107 -3.69 -9.13 6.95
C ILE A 107 -4.13 -8.62 5.57
N CYS A 108 -5.14 -7.76 5.53
CA CYS A 108 -5.62 -7.12 4.30
C CYS A 108 -5.17 -5.67 4.28
N VAL A 109 -4.42 -5.25 3.25
CA VAL A 109 -3.81 -3.92 3.19
C VAL A 109 -4.23 -3.16 1.94
N THR A 110 -4.28 -1.84 2.05
CA THR A 110 -4.39 -0.97 0.86
C THR A 110 -3.22 -1.23 -0.11
N PRO A 111 -3.48 -1.36 -1.43
CA PRO A 111 -2.45 -1.73 -2.41
C PRO A 111 -1.38 -0.66 -2.57
N ASP A 112 -1.69 0.60 -2.27
CA ASP A 112 -0.75 1.72 -2.24
C ASP A 112 -1.08 2.62 -1.04
N TYR A 113 -0.30 3.68 -0.85
CA TYR A 113 -0.56 4.70 0.15
C TYR A 113 -1.82 5.50 -0.16
N LEU A 114 -2.41 6.05 0.90
CA LEU A 114 -3.58 6.92 0.84
C LEU A 114 -3.40 8.01 -0.23
N ALA A 115 -4.43 8.16 -1.06
CA ALA A 115 -4.44 9.09 -2.18
C ALA A 115 -5.81 9.75 -2.35
N VAL A 116 -5.79 10.94 -2.93
CA VAL A 116 -6.99 11.71 -3.29
C VAL A 116 -7.12 11.78 -4.80
N GLY A 117 -8.32 11.55 -5.34
CA GLY A 117 -8.62 11.62 -6.76
C GLY A 117 -9.30 10.36 -7.29
N ASP A 118 -9.09 10.05 -8.58
CA ASP A 118 -9.60 8.84 -9.24
C ASP A 118 -8.47 7.98 -9.81
N ASN A 119 -8.79 6.86 -10.47
CA ASN A 119 -7.77 5.95 -11.00
C ASN A 119 -6.83 6.57 -12.04
N SER A 120 -7.30 7.61 -12.75
CA SER A 120 -6.57 8.25 -13.83
C SER A 120 -5.83 9.52 -13.39
N ASP A 121 -6.36 10.21 -12.38
CA ASP A 121 -5.78 11.43 -11.83
C ASP A 121 -5.93 11.42 -10.30
N PHE A 122 -4.86 11.03 -9.62
CA PHE A 122 -4.76 11.01 -8.17
C PHE A 122 -3.43 11.54 -7.69
N VAL A 123 -3.35 11.83 -6.39
CA VAL A 123 -2.11 12.20 -5.71
C VAL A 123 -1.97 11.42 -4.40
N ARG A 124 -0.77 10.88 -4.12
CA ARG A 124 -0.45 10.30 -2.80
C ARG A 124 -0.23 11.43 -1.80
N VAL A 125 -0.97 11.41 -0.71
CA VAL A 125 -1.06 12.54 0.22
C VAL A 125 -0.34 12.24 1.55
N PRO A 126 0.67 13.03 1.95
CA PRO A 126 1.24 12.93 3.29
C PRO A 126 0.38 13.71 4.28
N VAL A 127 0.10 13.10 5.43
CA VAL A 127 -0.57 13.73 6.57
C VAL A 127 0.16 13.41 7.87
N GLY A 128 -0.08 14.20 8.92
CA GLY A 128 0.40 13.93 10.27
C GLY A 128 -0.28 12.71 10.91
N LEU A 129 0.28 12.24 12.03
CA LEU A 129 -0.26 11.12 12.80
C LEU A 129 -1.73 11.33 13.21
N PRO A 130 -2.17 12.51 13.69
CA PRO A 130 -3.57 12.68 14.09
C PRO A 130 -4.57 12.43 12.96
N ALA A 131 -4.31 13.00 11.78
CA ALA A 131 -5.16 12.76 10.61
C ALA A 131 -5.07 11.32 10.11
N ALA A 132 -3.87 10.72 10.07
CA ALA A 132 -3.70 9.31 9.68
C ALA A 132 -4.48 8.37 10.62
N ALA A 133 -4.41 8.61 11.93
CA ALA A 133 -5.09 7.81 12.94
C ALA A 133 -6.61 8.02 12.94
N GLY A 134 -7.06 9.27 12.75
CA GLY A 134 -8.47 9.61 12.59
C GLY A 134 -9.09 8.90 11.39
N ILE A 135 -8.46 9.03 10.21
CA ILE A 135 -8.89 8.34 8.98
C ILE A 135 -8.91 6.82 9.19
N ALA A 136 -7.84 6.24 9.73
CA ALA A 136 -7.78 4.81 9.97
C ALA A 136 -8.94 4.35 10.87
N ALA A 137 -9.12 4.99 12.02
CA ALA A 137 -10.12 4.58 12.98
C ALA A 137 -11.57 4.84 12.51
N ASP A 138 -11.85 5.93 11.77
CA ASP A 138 -13.18 6.21 11.21
C ASP A 138 -13.56 5.22 10.09
N LEU A 139 -12.56 4.69 9.39
CA LEU A 139 -12.79 3.70 8.33
C LEU A 139 -12.73 2.24 8.83
N GLY A 140 -12.44 2.00 10.12
CA GLY A 140 -12.27 0.65 10.67
C GLY A 140 -10.94 -0.02 10.31
N PHE A 141 -9.90 0.77 10.08
CA PHE A 141 -8.53 0.36 9.79
C PHE A 141 -7.59 0.62 10.97
N MET A 142 -6.41 0.00 10.90
CA MET A 142 -5.27 0.23 11.77
C MET A 142 -4.08 0.76 10.95
N LEU A 143 -3.14 1.42 11.63
CA LEU A 143 -1.82 1.71 11.09
C LEU A 143 -0.92 0.47 11.23
N PRO A 144 -0.04 0.18 10.25
CA PRO A 144 0.80 -1.02 10.28
C PRO A 144 1.86 -0.93 11.38
N THR A 145 2.37 -2.07 11.84
CA THR A 145 3.62 -2.12 12.62
C THR A 145 4.82 -2.16 11.66
N THR A 146 6.05 -2.01 12.19
CA THR A 146 7.27 -2.19 11.37
C THR A 146 7.35 -3.56 10.71
N LYS A 147 6.95 -4.62 11.42
CA LYS A 147 6.95 -5.99 10.91
C LYS A 147 5.94 -6.20 9.79
N MET A 148 4.78 -5.56 9.88
CA MET A 148 3.80 -5.54 8.78
C MET A 148 4.36 -4.80 7.56
N VAL A 149 5.00 -3.63 7.75
CA VAL A 149 5.61 -2.89 6.63
C VAL A 149 6.66 -3.74 5.91
N ASP A 150 7.52 -4.46 6.64
CA ASP A 150 8.50 -5.38 6.05
C ASP A 150 7.83 -6.51 5.26
N ALA A 151 6.77 -7.12 5.81
CA ALA A 151 6.03 -8.18 5.13
C ALA A 151 5.32 -7.67 3.87
N ILE A 152 4.74 -6.47 3.92
CA ILE A 152 4.11 -5.79 2.79
C ILE A 152 5.14 -5.57 1.68
N TYR A 153 6.33 -5.06 2.02
CA TYR A 153 7.41 -4.90 1.04
C TYR A 153 7.86 -6.24 0.44
N ALA A 154 8.05 -7.25 1.28
CA ALA A 154 8.48 -8.58 0.86
C ALA A 154 7.45 -9.27 -0.06
N GLN A 155 6.16 -8.92 0.04
CA GLN A 155 5.09 -9.50 -0.77
C GLN A 155 4.54 -8.55 -1.85
N ALA A 156 5.09 -7.34 -1.97
CA ALA A 156 4.69 -6.38 -2.98
C ALA A 156 4.99 -6.90 -4.40
N ASP A 157 3.98 -6.87 -5.25
CA ASP A 157 4.09 -7.13 -6.70
C ASP A 157 5.04 -6.13 -7.37
N LEU A 158 5.00 -4.87 -6.91
CA LEU A 158 5.83 -3.80 -7.40
C LEU A 158 6.65 -3.17 -6.27
N ARG A 159 7.96 -3.39 -6.29
CA ARG A 159 8.92 -2.79 -5.35
C ARG A 159 9.63 -1.63 -6.03
N LEU A 160 9.35 -0.42 -5.59
CA LEU A 160 9.93 0.79 -6.14
C LEU A 160 11.12 1.24 -5.29
N PRO A 161 12.27 1.59 -5.91
CA PRO A 161 13.40 2.10 -5.15
C PRO A 161 13.08 3.50 -4.59
N PRO A 162 13.55 3.82 -3.38
CA PRO A 162 13.49 5.16 -2.81
C PRO A 162 14.04 6.21 -3.78
N ALA A 163 13.35 7.36 -3.88
CA ALA A 163 13.80 8.51 -4.65
C ALA A 163 13.87 9.78 -3.77
N PRO A 164 14.91 9.91 -2.91
CA PRO A 164 15.05 11.06 -2.04
C PRO A 164 15.19 12.36 -2.83
N MET A 165 14.54 13.41 -2.33
CA MET A 165 14.70 14.78 -2.82
C MET A 165 15.49 15.61 -1.80
N PRO A 166 16.15 16.72 -2.23
CA PRO A 166 16.97 17.54 -1.35
C PRO A 166 16.27 17.99 -0.05
N PRO A 167 16.94 17.94 1.11
CA PRO A 167 16.33 18.28 2.38
C PRO A 167 16.28 19.81 2.60
N THR A 168 15.26 20.46 2.06
CA THR A 168 15.08 21.93 2.15
C THR A 168 13.93 22.30 3.10
N ALA A 169 13.80 23.58 3.43
CA ALA A 169 12.65 24.09 4.20
C ALA A 169 11.28 23.81 3.53
N GLN A 170 11.28 23.46 2.24
CA GLN A 170 10.08 23.18 1.46
C GLN A 170 9.66 21.70 1.52
N MET A 171 10.35 20.81 2.22
CA MET A 171 10.04 19.36 2.23
C MET A 171 8.60 19.02 2.62
N ALA A 172 7.98 19.86 3.45
CA ALA A 172 6.60 19.71 3.89
C ALA A 172 5.59 20.48 3.02
N SER A 173 6.01 21.09 1.90
CA SER A 173 5.14 21.86 1.01
C SER A 173 4.34 20.97 0.06
N THR A 174 3.24 21.51 -0.45
CA THR A 174 2.40 20.83 -1.44
C THR A 174 3.13 20.53 -2.74
N ASP A 175 3.95 21.47 -3.20
CA ASP A 175 4.81 21.28 -4.37
C ASP A 175 5.79 20.11 -4.21
N TYR A 176 6.39 19.94 -3.03
CA TYR A 176 7.38 18.88 -2.80
C TYR A 176 6.76 17.49 -2.91
N PHE A 177 5.61 17.25 -2.29
CA PHE A 177 4.97 15.95 -2.41
C PHE A 177 4.36 15.72 -3.79
N TRP A 178 3.92 16.76 -4.49
CA TRP A 178 3.43 16.66 -5.86
C TRP A 178 4.55 16.23 -6.82
N ARG A 179 5.73 16.86 -6.73
CA ARG A 179 6.90 16.45 -7.51
C ARG A 179 7.33 15.03 -7.19
N HIS A 180 7.37 14.64 -5.91
CA HIS A 180 7.69 13.26 -5.55
C HIS A 180 6.63 12.27 -6.05
N HIS A 181 5.35 12.65 -6.05
CA HIS A 181 4.29 11.81 -6.61
C HIS A 181 4.55 11.54 -8.10
N ALA A 182 4.89 12.58 -8.88
CA ALA A 182 5.25 12.43 -10.30
C ALA A 182 6.46 11.50 -10.50
N THR A 183 7.51 11.62 -9.68
CA THR A 183 8.66 10.69 -9.70
C THR A 183 8.24 9.24 -9.48
N VAL A 184 7.33 9.00 -8.52
CA VAL A 184 6.81 7.65 -8.25
C VAL A 184 5.97 7.13 -9.41
N GLU A 185 5.12 7.95 -10.02
CA GLU A 185 4.35 7.53 -11.21
C GLU A 185 5.25 7.22 -12.41
N GLU A 186 6.35 7.95 -12.60
CA GLU A 186 7.36 7.63 -13.62
C GLU A 186 8.01 6.27 -13.36
N GLN A 187 8.39 5.98 -12.10
CA GLN A 187 8.93 4.66 -11.73
C GLN A 187 7.91 3.54 -12.01
N ARG A 188 6.63 3.75 -11.69
CA ARG A 188 5.54 2.79 -11.99
C ARG A 188 5.34 2.60 -13.49
N GLY A 189 5.42 3.69 -14.26
CA GLY A 189 5.39 3.70 -15.73
C GLY A 189 6.45 2.78 -16.33
N ARG A 190 7.70 2.95 -15.90
CA ARG A 190 8.84 2.14 -16.38
C ARG A 190 8.75 0.66 -16.00
N ALA A 191 8.07 0.35 -14.89
CA ALA A 191 7.87 -1.02 -14.42
C ALA A 191 6.65 -1.73 -15.04
N GLY A 192 5.91 -1.07 -15.96
CA GLY A 192 4.80 -1.69 -16.70
C GLY A 192 3.45 -1.67 -15.97
N GLN A 193 3.17 -0.62 -15.17
CA GLN A 193 1.91 -0.29 -14.48
C GLN A 193 0.87 -1.42 -14.34
N VAL A 194 0.71 -1.92 -13.11
CA VAL A 194 -0.48 -2.69 -12.74
C VAL A 194 -1.23 -1.91 -11.66
N ALA A 195 -2.39 -1.36 -12.00
CA ALA A 195 -3.15 -0.46 -11.11
C ALA A 195 -3.59 -1.13 -9.79
N THR A 196 -3.67 -2.46 -9.76
CA THR A 196 -4.06 -3.25 -8.58
C THR A 196 -2.89 -3.97 -7.91
N ALA A 197 -1.66 -3.78 -8.38
CA ALA A 197 -0.47 -4.38 -7.78
C ALA A 197 -0.18 -3.76 -6.41
N LEU A 198 0.09 -4.61 -5.41
CA LEU A 198 0.63 -4.15 -4.14
C LEU A 198 1.98 -3.47 -4.40
N THR A 199 2.04 -2.16 -4.15
CA THR A 199 3.22 -1.34 -4.43
C THR A 199 3.86 -0.89 -3.12
N ALA A 200 5.17 -1.10 -2.96
CA ALA A 200 5.89 -0.75 -1.73
C ALA A 200 7.33 -0.28 -1.98
N GLY A 201 7.95 0.32 -0.96
CA GLY A 201 9.35 0.78 -0.97
C GLY A 201 9.52 2.28 -1.22
N GLN A 202 8.52 2.95 -1.78
CA GLN A 202 8.58 4.35 -2.25
C GLN A 202 8.33 5.42 -1.18
N LYS A 203 7.80 5.09 0.00
CA LYS A 203 7.55 6.02 1.12
C LYS A 203 8.01 5.43 2.46
N LYS A 204 8.02 6.29 3.48
CA LYS A 204 8.06 5.94 4.89
C LYS A 204 6.62 5.81 5.40
N ASP A 205 6.29 4.67 5.96
CA ASP A 205 4.99 4.42 6.57
C ASP A 205 4.93 5.10 7.94
N ILE A 206 3.78 5.71 8.26
CA ILE A 206 3.40 5.98 9.65
C ILE A 206 2.99 4.65 10.28
N VAL A 207 3.62 4.29 11.40
CA VAL A 207 3.45 2.99 12.03
C VAL A 207 2.87 3.08 13.44
N LEU A 208 2.07 2.09 13.82
CA LEU A 208 1.67 1.88 15.21
C LEU A 208 2.85 1.28 15.99
N SER A 209 3.24 1.92 17.08
CA SER A 209 4.41 1.53 17.88
C SER A 209 4.19 1.78 19.37
N ASN A 210 4.68 0.86 20.21
CA ASN A 210 4.64 1.02 21.66
C ASN A 210 5.46 2.24 22.13
N ARG A 211 6.46 2.67 21.35
CA ARG A 211 7.25 3.89 21.65
C ARG A 211 6.38 5.14 21.80
N LEU A 212 5.24 5.21 21.11
CA LEU A 212 4.36 6.38 21.15
C LEU A 212 3.69 6.60 22.50
N ARG A 213 3.61 5.58 23.36
CA ARG A 213 3.05 5.71 24.73
C ARG A 213 3.87 6.65 25.61
N THR A 214 5.18 6.62 25.46
CA THR A 214 6.10 7.46 26.26
C THR A 214 6.63 8.65 25.46
N LYS A 215 6.55 8.60 24.13
CA LYS A 215 6.91 9.68 23.21
C LYS A 215 5.66 10.47 22.82
N VAL A 216 4.99 11.05 23.81
CA VAL A 216 3.79 11.88 23.63
C VAL A 216 4.08 13.01 22.63
N GLY A 217 3.13 13.26 21.72
CA GLY A 217 3.24 14.30 20.70
C GLY A 217 4.25 14.00 19.58
N ARG A 218 4.70 12.74 19.43
CA ARG A 218 5.58 12.30 18.34
C ARG A 218 4.85 11.41 17.34
N VAL A 219 5.42 11.28 16.14
CA VAL A 219 5.00 10.30 15.13
C VAL A 219 6.05 9.19 15.04
N ALA A 220 5.63 7.94 14.85
CA ALA A 220 6.52 6.84 14.56
C ALA A 220 6.52 6.58 13.05
N ILE A 221 7.70 6.65 12.42
CA ILE A 221 7.86 6.42 10.99
C ILE A 221 8.91 5.34 10.73
N TYR A 222 8.68 4.56 9.68
CA TYR A 222 9.52 3.44 9.30
C TYR A 222 9.43 3.16 7.80
N GLY A 223 10.50 2.66 7.18
CA GLY A 223 10.47 2.10 5.83
C GLY A 223 11.33 2.83 4.82
N TRP A 224 10.75 3.15 3.65
CA TRP A 224 11.49 3.60 2.46
C TRP A 224 12.54 2.56 2.06
N HIS A 225 12.06 1.35 1.79
CA HIS A 225 12.87 0.16 1.58
C HIS A 225 13.65 0.20 0.27
N ARG A 226 14.96 -0.02 0.35
CA ARG A 226 15.80 -0.30 -0.82
C ARG A 226 15.36 -1.60 -1.48
N LEU A 227 15.74 -1.82 -2.74
CA LEU A 227 15.40 -3.04 -3.50
C LEU A 227 15.82 -4.35 -2.80
N ASN A 228 16.85 -4.30 -1.96
CA ASN A 228 17.29 -5.44 -1.14
C ASN A 228 16.45 -5.66 0.14
N GLY A 229 15.34 -4.94 0.32
CA GLY A 229 14.45 -5.04 1.48
C GLY A 229 14.94 -4.36 2.74
N LYS A 230 16.06 -3.64 2.72
CA LYS A 230 16.51 -2.88 3.91
C LYS A 230 15.84 -1.50 3.94
N PRO A 231 15.18 -1.11 5.05
CA PRO A 231 14.62 0.23 5.20
C PRO A 231 15.74 1.29 5.25
N ILE A 232 15.53 2.43 4.60
CA ILE A 232 16.39 3.61 4.79
C ILE A 232 16.01 4.33 6.10
N GLN A 233 14.71 4.37 6.40
CA GLN A 233 14.17 4.95 7.63
C GLN A 233 13.99 3.85 8.68
N PRO A 234 14.90 3.72 9.69
CA PRO A 234 14.63 2.87 10.84
C PRO A 234 13.47 3.46 11.66
N LEU A 235 12.93 2.66 12.59
CA LEU A 235 11.83 3.09 13.45
C LEU A 235 12.27 4.33 14.25
N SER A 236 11.67 5.47 13.93
CA SER A 236 12.07 6.77 14.46
C SER A 236 10.86 7.53 14.98
N THR A 237 11.06 8.20 16.12
CA THR A 237 10.07 9.08 16.76
C THR A 237 10.60 10.50 16.98
N VAL A 238 11.54 10.94 16.14
CA VAL A 238 12.22 12.24 16.31
C VAL A 238 11.34 13.42 15.92
N HIS A 239 10.35 13.19 15.04
CA HIS A 239 9.46 14.23 14.56
C HIS A 239 8.20 14.37 15.42
N GLY A 240 7.63 15.58 15.46
CA GLY A 240 6.35 15.84 16.12
C GLY A 240 5.18 15.14 15.41
N ALA A 241 4.09 14.89 16.11
CA ALA A 241 2.93 14.15 15.60
C ALA A 241 2.35 14.76 14.30
N TYR A 242 2.39 16.09 14.15
CA TYR A 242 1.91 16.82 12.97
C TYR A 242 2.93 16.90 11.82
N TYR A 243 4.12 16.33 11.97
CA TYR A 243 5.13 16.37 10.91
C TYR A 243 4.70 15.48 9.74
N ALA A 244 4.67 16.05 8.54
CA ALA A 244 4.42 15.33 7.31
C ALA A 244 5.19 15.97 6.15
N ASP A 245 6.17 15.25 5.63
CA ASP A 245 6.92 15.63 4.44
C ASP A 245 6.54 14.78 3.22
N TYR A 246 7.11 15.11 2.07
CA TYR A 246 6.89 14.37 0.82
C TYR A 246 7.13 12.86 0.91
N SER A 247 7.93 12.39 1.87
CA SER A 247 8.33 11.00 2.00
C SER A 247 7.37 10.18 2.86
N HIS A 248 6.44 10.82 3.59
CA HIS A 248 5.42 10.11 4.36
C HIS A 248 4.39 9.43 3.46
N GLY A 249 3.94 8.26 3.90
CA GLY A 249 2.83 7.52 3.34
C GLY A 249 1.97 6.96 4.47
N VAL A 250 0.65 7.02 4.28
CA VAL A 250 -0.31 6.34 5.15
C VAL A 250 -0.79 5.10 4.44
N ARG A 251 -0.41 3.93 4.96
CA ARG A 251 -0.95 2.65 4.50
C ARG A 251 -1.94 2.15 5.52
N LEU A 252 -3.13 1.79 5.06
CA LEU A 252 -4.19 1.27 5.92
C LEU A 252 -4.17 -0.26 5.89
N VAL A 253 -4.27 -0.86 7.08
CA VAL A 253 -4.44 -2.30 7.30
C VAL A 253 -5.83 -2.54 7.87
N SER A 254 -6.60 -3.47 7.30
CA SER A 254 -7.97 -3.76 7.77
C SER A 254 -7.97 -4.04 9.28
N GLY A 255 -9.01 -3.57 9.97
CA GLY A 255 -9.28 -3.94 11.36
C GLY A 255 -9.59 -5.43 11.52
N THR A 256 -9.78 -6.17 10.43
CA THR A 256 -9.93 -7.63 10.40
C THR A 256 -8.69 -8.29 9.79
N ALA A 257 -8.23 -9.38 10.41
CA ALA A 257 -7.20 -10.26 9.88
C ALA A 257 -7.63 -11.72 10.03
N PHE A 258 -6.92 -12.64 9.37
CA PHE A 258 -7.29 -14.05 9.36
C PHE A 258 -6.19 -14.92 9.96
N VAL A 259 -6.48 -15.60 11.07
CA VAL A 259 -5.57 -16.57 11.70
C VAL A 259 -5.93 -17.96 11.20
N ASN A 260 -5.04 -18.58 10.42
CA ASN A 260 -5.29 -19.85 9.73
C ASN A 260 -6.61 -19.87 8.93
N GLY A 261 -7.00 -18.69 8.41
CA GLY A 261 -8.22 -18.50 7.63
C GLY A 261 -9.49 -18.16 8.40
N THR A 262 -9.44 -18.16 9.74
CA THR A 262 -10.54 -17.69 10.60
C THR A 262 -10.41 -16.19 10.86
N PRO A 263 -11.46 -15.37 10.68
CA PRO A 263 -11.39 -13.93 10.92
C PRO A 263 -11.28 -13.60 12.41
N TYR A 264 -10.44 -12.63 12.73
CA TYR A 264 -10.25 -12.04 14.05
C TYR A 264 -10.07 -10.52 13.93
N PRO A 265 -10.52 -9.73 14.92
CA PRO A 265 -10.10 -8.34 15.03
C PRO A 265 -8.57 -8.25 15.13
N LEU A 266 -7.96 -7.45 14.25
CA LEU A 266 -6.51 -7.26 14.22
C LEU A 266 -5.97 -6.77 15.57
N ALA A 267 -6.77 -5.95 16.27
CA ALA A 267 -6.44 -5.47 17.61
C ALA A 267 -6.25 -6.62 18.62
N GLU A 268 -7.09 -7.64 18.59
CA GLU A 268 -6.95 -8.81 19.48
C GLU A 268 -5.66 -9.57 19.20
N ILE A 269 -5.29 -9.73 17.93
CA ILE A 269 -4.02 -10.38 17.54
C ILE A 269 -2.81 -9.56 17.99
N LEU A 270 -2.88 -8.23 17.87
CA LEU A 270 -1.82 -7.33 18.31
C LEU A 270 -1.66 -7.29 19.84
N GLU A 271 -2.71 -7.63 20.58
CA GLU A 271 -2.72 -7.64 22.05
C GLU A 271 -2.35 -9.00 22.65
N ASP A 272 -2.54 -10.09 21.90
CA ASP A 272 -2.22 -11.45 22.31
C ASP A 272 -0.69 -11.68 22.43
N PRO A 273 -0.17 -12.09 23.61
CA PRO A 273 1.26 -12.33 23.83
C PRO A 273 1.96 -13.31 22.89
N GLN A 274 1.23 -14.29 22.38
CA GLN A 274 1.76 -15.31 21.47
C GLN A 274 1.65 -14.86 20.02
N LEU A 275 0.49 -14.34 19.61
CA LEU A 275 0.23 -13.98 18.22
C LEU A 275 0.86 -12.64 17.82
N SER A 276 0.99 -11.69 18.75
CA SER A 276 1.56 -10.37 18.46
C SER A 276 2.98 -10.47 17.90
N GLN A 277 3.73 -11.50 18.30
CA GLN A 277 5.09 -11.74 17.82
C GLN A 277 5.13 -12.00 16.32
N ILE A 278 4.03 -12.46 15.71
CA ILE A 278 3.91 -12.64 14.25
C ILE A 278 3.79 -11.29 13.56
N LEU A 279 3.14 -10.33 14.20
CA LEU A 279 2.74 -9.05 13.62
C LEU A 279 3.55 -7.85 14.12
N SER A 280 4.39 -7.97 15.14
CA SER A 280 5.09 -6.86 15.76
C SER A 280 6.47 -7.29 16.25
N ASN A 281 7.49 -6.49 15.95
CA ASN A 281 8.84 -6.65 16.51
C ASN A 281 8.95 -6.11 17.95
N GLU A 282 7.90 -5.43 18.45
CA GLU A 282 7.85 -4.85 19.80
C GLU A 282 7.06 -5.72 20.78
N GLY A 283 6.65 -6.93 20.37
CA GLY A 283 5.72 -7.76 21.13
C GLY A 283 4.30 -7.19 21.14
N PRO A 284 3.50 -7.49 22.18
CA PRO A 284 2.11 -7.03 22.29
C PRO A 284 1.99 -5.51 22.27
N ILE A 285 0.91 -5.01 21.69
CA ILE A 285 0.52 -3.60 21.72
C ILE A 285 -0.82 -3.50 22.49
N PRO A 286 -0.80 -3.43 23.84
CA PRO A 286 -2.02 -3.49 24.66
C PRO A 286 -3.02 -2.36 24.37
N ASN A 287 -4.32 -2.62 24.28
CA ASN A 287 -5.31 -1.59 23.89
C ASN A 287 -4.88 -0.84 22.62
N SER A 288 -4.59 -1.60 21.55
CA SER A 288 -4.07 -1.08 20.28
C SER A 288 -5.05 -0.14 19.60
N THR A 289 -6.36 -0.44 19.67
CA THR A 289 -7.44 0.44 19.20
C THR A 289 -7.47 1.74 19.99
N GLY A 290 -7.41 1.68 21.32
CA GLY A 290 -7.38 2.88 22.16
C GLY A 290 -6.12 3.71 21.95
N LEU A 291 -4.97 3.07 21.72
CA LEU A 291 -3.73 3.76 21.35
C LEU A 291 -3.90 4.53 20.03
N LEU A 292 -4.45 3.89 18.99
CA LEU A 292 -4.72 4.55 17.72
C LEU A 292 -5.65 5.76 17.88
N VAL A 293 -6.78 5.57 18.57
CA VAL A 293 -7.77 6.64 18.79
C VAL A 293 -7.21 7.79 19.63
N SER A 294 -6.25 7.51 20.53
CA SER A 294 -5.62 8.54 21.37
C SER A 294 -4.80 9.58 20.60
N PHE A 295 -4.53 9.34 19.31
CA PHE A 295 -3.76 10.26 18.48
C PHE A 295 -4.63 11.29 17.74
N ARG A 296 -5.97 11.14 17.77
CA ARG A 296 -6.92 12.04 17.09
C ARG A 296 -6.83 13.48 17.60
#